data_AF-K1R1I7-F1
#
_entry.id   AF-K1R1I7-F1
#
_cell.length_a   1.000
_cell.length_b   1.000
_cell.length_c   1.000
_cell.angle_alpha   90.00
_cell.angle_beta   90.00
_cell.angle_gamma   90.00
#
_symmetry.space_group_name_H-M   'P 1'
#
loop_
_entity.id
_entity.type
_entity.pdbx_description
1 polymer ?
#
loop_
_entity_poly.entity_id
_entity_poly.type
_entity_poly.pdbx_seq_one_letter_code
_entity_poly.pdbx_strand_id
1 'polypeptide(L)'
;MIDMMTSTAHIHQTTSSTCPMPNFAVLEARKLGISWKYKIKCANCPFTSPTFNLYHEIHQEGPGRNPSATNIALAYAIQDTAIGAEKIIELLTCLDIPAPSKSFWVDPVLKHMCSQTNLKKK
;
A
#
# COMPACT_ATOMS: atom_id res chain seq x y z
N MET A 1 6.33 -11.69 4.30
CA MET A 1 4.92 -11.25 4.24
C MET A 1 3.99 -12.38 4.70
N ILE A 2 4.30 -13.03 5.84
CA ILE A 2 3.56 -14.19 6.41
C ILE A 2 2.86 -13.78 7.74
N ASP A 3 2.97 -12.53 8.17
CA ASP A 3 2.81 -12.21 9.59
C ASP A 3 1.42 -11.72 10.04
N MET A 4 0.51 -11.37 9.12
CA MET A 4 -0.78 -10.77 9.53
C MET A 4 -1.61 -11.71 10.40
N MET A 5 -1.90 -12.93 9.93
CA MET A 5 -2.75 -13.87 10.67
C MET A 5 -2.05 -14.41 11.92
N THR A 6 -0.74 -14.68 11.84
CA THR A 6 0.07 -15.15 12.97
C THR A 6 0.16 -14.09 14.06
N SER A 7 0.49 -12.84 13.72
CA SER A 7 0.48 -11.72 14.66
C SER A 7 -0.91 -11.47 15.24
N THR A 8 -1.96 -11.52 14.41
CA THR A 8 -3.34 -11.37 14.88
C THR A 8 -3.71 -12.43 15.91
N ALA A 9 -3.40 -13.70 15.63
CA ALA A 9 -3.67 -14.81 16.54
C ALA A 9 -2.91 -14.66 17.87
N HIS A 10 -1.63 -14.26 17.80
CA HIS A 10 -0.81 -14.04 18.99
C HIS A 10 -1.37 -12.89 19.86
N ILE A 11 -1.69 -11.74 19.26
CA ILE A 11 -2.25 -10.60 20.01
C ILE A 11 -3.63 -10.96 20.56
N HIS A 12 -4.45 -11.70 19.80
CA HIS A 12 -5.75 -12.16 20.28
C HIS A 12 -5.62 -13.07 21.51
N GLN A 13 -4.68 -14.02 21.49
CA GLN A 13 -4.45 -14.93 22.62
C GLN A 13 -4.04 -14.18 23.90
N THR A 14 -3.24 -13.12 23.78
CA THR A 14 -2.77 -12.34 24.92
C THR A 14 -3.80 -11.34 25.44
N THR A 15 -4.63 -10.78 24.56
CA THR A 15 -5.59 -9.71 24.92
C THR A 15 -7.02 -10.22 25.15
N SER A 16 -7.38 -11.39 24.62
CA SER A 16 -8.72 -11.97 24.63
C SER A 16 -8.66 -13.45 25.02
N SER A 17 -8.00 -13.74 26.15
CA SER A 17 -7.80 -15.09 26.69
C SER A 17 -9.09 -15.84 27.01
N THR A 18 -10.22 -15.14 27.13
CA THR A 18 -11.54 -15.70 27.40
C THR A 18 -12.31 -16.10 26.14
N CYS A 19 -11.81 -15.81 24.93
CA CYS A 19 -12.46 -16.21 23.70
C CYS A 19 -12.22 -17.71 23.44
N PRO A 20 -13.26 -18.56 23.49
CA PRO A 20 -13.10 -20.01 23.46
C PRO A 20 -12.76 -20.56 22.08
N MET A 21 -13.14 -19.84 21.02
CA MET A 21 -12.90 -20.23 19.63
C MET A 21 -12.67 -18.97 18.80
N PRO A 22 -11.40 -18.61 18.53
CA PRO A 22 -11.09 -17.48 17.66
C PRO A 22 -11.63 -17.72 16.25
N ASN A 23 -12.36 -16.75 15.71
CA ASN A 23 -12.84 -16.76 14.32
C ASN A 23 -12.49 -15.42 13.68
N PHE A 24 -11.40 -15.40 12.90
CA PHE A 24 -10.87 -14.16 12.36
C PHE A 24 -11.53 -13.80 11.03
N ALA A 25 -11.99 -12.56 10.93
CA ALA A 25 -12.56 -11.98 9.72
C ALA A 25 -11.97 -10.61 9.43
N VAL A 26 -11.92 -10.24 8.15
CA VAL A 26 -11.51 -8.88 7.76
C VAL A 26 -12.55 -7.88 8.26
N LEU A 27 -12.12 -6.94 9.09
CA LEU A 27 -12.92 -5.79 9.52
C LEU A 27 -12.83 -4.68 8.48
N GLU A 28 -11.62 -4.37 8.03
CA GLU A 28 -11.36 -3.28 7.09
C GLU A 28 -10.28 -3.73 6.10
N ALA A 29 -10.56 -3.54 4.81
CA ALA A 29 -9.57 -3.67 3.75
C ALA A 29 -9.45 -2.32 3.04
N ARG A 30 -8.33 -1.62 3.25
CA ARG A 30 -8.09 -0.31 2.66
C ARG A 30 -7.03 -0.41 1.58
N LYS A 31 -7.41 -0.08 0.35
CA LYS A 31 -6.52 -0.04 -0.80
C LYS A 31 -5.80 1.30 -0.94
N LEU A 32 -4.55 1.26 -1.39
CA LEU A 32 -3.62 2.39 -1.52
C LEU A 32 -2.81 2.25 -2.80
N GLY A 33 -3.39 2.69 -3.91
CA GLY A 33 -2.90 2.32 -5.24
C GLY A 33 -3.00 0.80 -5.44
N ILE A 34 -1.87 0.15 -5.75
CA ILE A 34 -1.82 -1.31 -5.91
C ILE A 34 -1.49 -2.06 -4.61
N SER A 35 -1.44 -1.37 -3.48
CA SER A 35 -1.10 -1.94 -2.16
C SER A 35 -2.30 -1.96 -1.22
N TRP A 36 -2.25 -2.80 -0.18
CA TRP A 36 -3.36 -3.00 0.75
C TRP A 36 -2.98 -2.84 2.23
N LYS A 37 -3.92 -2.33 3.02
CA LYS A 37 -3.94 -2.43 4.49
C LYS A 37 -5.13 -3.25 4.94
N TYR A 38 -4.92 -4.06 5.96
CA TYR A 38 -5.96 -4.89 6.53
C TYR A 38 -6.07 -4.65 8.02
N LYS A 39 -7.31 -4.63 8.51
CA LYS A 39 -7.64 -4.72 9.93
C LYS A 39 -8.48 -5.97 10.12
N ILE A 40 -8.14 -6.78 11.10
CA ILE A 40 -8.80 -8.04 11.38
C ILE A 40 -9.62 -7.89 12.66
N LYS A 41 -10.77 -8.54 12.72
CA LYS A 41 -11.56 -8.70 13.95
C LYS A 41 -11.75 -10.17 14.26
N CYS A 42 -12.03 -10.47 15.52
CA CYS A 42 -12.68 -11.73 15.86
C CYS A 42 -14.19 -11.57 15.67
N ALA A 43 -14.85 -12.56 15.06
CA ALA A 43 -16.30 -12.59 14.95
C ALA A 43 -16.98 -13.02 16.26
N ASN A 44 -16.24 -13.68 17.16
CA ASN A 44 -16.76 -14.31 18.37
C ASN A 44 -16.44 -13.53 19.66
N CYS A 45 -15.64 -12.45 19.57
CA CYS A 45 -15.35 -11.58 20.70
C CYS A 45 -15.08 -10.14 20.20
N PRO A 46 -15.01 -9.14 21.10
CA PRO A 46 -14.80 -7.74 20.73
C PRO A 46 -13.39 -7.42 20.20
N PHE A 47 -12.50 -8.42 20.10
CA PHE A 47 -11.12 -8.20 19.66
C PHE A 47 -11.04 -7.60 18.27
N THR A 48 -10.21 -6.57 18.14
CA THR A 48 -9.81 -6.00 16.85
C THR A 48 -8.29 -5.85 16.83
N SER A 49 -7.66 -6.27 15.74
CA SER A 49 -6.23 -6.14 15.54
C SER A 49 -5.80 -4.69 15.27
N PRO A 50 -4.50 -4.38 15.42
CA PRO A 50 -3.88 -3.25 14.73
C PRO A 50 -4.07 -3.35 13.21
N THR A 51 -3.91 -2.22 12.52
CA THR A 51 -3.90 -2.21 11.05
C THR A 51 -2.55 -2.71 10.53
N PHE A 52 -2.59 -3.75 9.69
CA PHE A 52 -1.41 -4.32 9.04
C PHE A 52 -1.22 -3.76 7.65
N ASN A 53 0.00 -3.34 7.33
CA ASN A 53 0.41 -3.01 5.98
C ASN A 53 0.82 -4.32 5.28
N LEU A 54 0.14 -4.69 4.20
CA LEU A 54 0.58 -5.83 3.36
C LEU A 54 1.58 -5.40 2.29
N TYR A 55 2.36 -4.37 2.60
CA TYR A 55 3.37 -3.79 1.73
C TYR A 55 4.47 -3.18 2.59
N HIS A 56 5.67 -3.08 2.03
CA HIS A 56 6.77 -2.37 2.68
C HIS A 56 6.58 -0.86 2.48
N GLU A 57 6.50 -0.10 3.58
CA GLU A 57 6.51 1.36 3.54
C GLU A 57 7.95 1.84 3.31
N ILE A 58 8.15 2.70 2.32
CA ILE A 58 9.44 3.33 2.05
C ILE A 58 9.41 4.70 2.73
N HIS A 59 10.36 4.95 3.62
CA HIS A 59 10.48 6.23 4.27
C HIS A 59 10.81 7.32 3.24
N GLN A 60 10.10 8.44 3.31
CA GLN A 60 10.38 9.60 2.49
C GLN A 60 10.41 10.85 3.36
N GLU A 61 11.43 11.67 3.16
CA GLU A 61 11.50 13.00 3.75
C GLU A 61 10.57 13.96 3.01
N GLY A 62 9.71 14.65 3.76
CA GLY A 62 8.79 15.66 3.25
C GLY A 62 7.33 15.46 3.66
N PRO A 63 6.46 16.42 3.30
CA PRO A 63 5.05 16.35 3.64
C PRO A 63 4.35 15.28 2.80
N GLY A 64 3.56 14.44 3.47
CA GLY A 64 2.76 13.42 2.82
C GLY A 64 2.90 12.08 3.49
N ARG A 65 2.34 11.07 2.83
CA ARG A 65 2.34 9.70 3.33
C ARG A 65 3.48 8.92 2.69
N ASN A 66 4.16 8.11 3.49
CA ASN A 66 5.19 7.19 3.00
C ASN A 66 4.62 6.28 1.89
N PRO A 67 5.27 6.22 0.71
CA PRO A 67 4.83 5.36 -0.37
C PRO A 67 5.06 3.87 -0.05
N SER A 68 4.37 3.01 -0.79
CA SER A 68 4.66 1.57 -0.77
C SER A 68 5.78 1.23 -1.75
N ALA A 69 6.60 0.24 -1.41
CA ALA A 69 7.63 -0.28 -2.30
C ALA A 69 7.05 -0.71 -3.66
N THR A 70 5.86 -1.31 -3.68
CA THR A 70 5.19 -1.72 -4.92
C THR A 70 4.84 -0.52 -5.81
N ASN A 71 4.37 0.59 -5.23
CA ASN A 71 4.04 1.78 -6.00
C ASN A 71 5.31 2.46 -6.55
N ILE A 72 6.44 2.41 -5.82
CA ILE A 72 7.74 2.88 -6.31
C ILE A 72 8.26 1.99 -7.44
N ALA A 73 8.22 0.67 -7.28
CA ALA A 73 8.66 -0.28 -8.30
C ALA A 73 7.86 -0.12 -9.60
N LEU A 74 6.54 0.08 -9.50
CA LEU A 74 5.69 0.40 -10.64
C LEU A 74 6.16 1.69 -11.33
N ALA A 75 6.43 2.75 -10.55
CA ALA A 75 6.91 4.02 -11.11
C ALA A 75 8.25 3.87 -11.87
N TYR A 76 9.19 3.07 -11.36
CA TYR A 76 10.42 2.74 -12.08
C TYR A 76 10.17 1.94 -13.34
N ALA A 77 9.37 0.87 -13.27
CA ALA A 77 9.07 0.02 -14.42
C ALA A 77 8.44 0.81 -15.57
N ILE A 78 7.63 1.83 -15.25
CA ILE A 78 7.01 2.70 -16.25
C ILE A 78 8.03 3.55 -17.01
N GLN A 79 9.17 3.92 -16.39
CA GLN A 79 10.22 4.72 -17.06
C GLN A 79 10.82 4.00 -18.27
N ASP A 80 10.89 2.67 -18.21
CA ASP A 80 11.40 1.84 -19.30
C ASP A 80 10.33 1.51 -20.35
N THR A 81 9.14 2.10 -20.24
CA THR A 81 8.02 1.90 -21.16
C THR A 81 7.60 3.21 -21.84
N ALA A 82 6.91 3.11 -22.98
CA ALA A 82 6.29 4.26 -23.64
C ALA A 82 4.99 4.74 -22.96
N ILE A 83 4.58 4.12 -21.86
CA ILE A 83 3.30 4.38 -21.20
C ILE A 83 3.48 5.49 -20.17
N GLY A 84 2.73 6.58 -20.29
CA GLY A 84 2.71 7.64 -19.27
C GLY A 84 1.91 7.24 -18.02
N ALA A 85 2.14 7.93 -16.90
CA ALA A 85 1.42 7.68 -15.64
C ALA A 85 -0.11 7.73 -15.78
N GLU A 86 -0.64 8.61 -16.64
CA GLU A 86 -2.08 8.72 -16.92
C GLU A 86 -2.66 7.44 -17.52
N LYS A 87 -1.92 6.80 -18.43
CA LYS A 87 -2.33 5.54 -19.06
C LYS A 87 -2.27 4.37 -18.08
N ILE A 88 -1.37 4.40 -17.10
CA ILE A 88 -1.37 3.41 -16.02
C ILE A 88 -2.59 3.60 -15.13
N ILE A 89 -2.93 4.85 -14.77
CA ILE A 89 -4.14 5.14 -13.99
C ILE A 89 -5.39 4.63 -14.73
N GLU A 90 -5.47 4.88 -16.04
CA GLU A 90 -6.55 4.38 -16.90
C GLU A 90 -6.61 2.84 -16.88
N LEU A 91 -5.49 2.16 -17.11
CA LEU A 91 -5.39 0.70 -17.06
C LEU A 91 -5.80 0.11 -15.70
N LEU A 92 -5.31 0.68 -14.60
CA LEU A 92 -5.68 0.24 -13.26
C LEU A 92 -7.19 0.43 -13.01
N THR A 93 -7.75 1.53 -13.50
CA THR A 93 -9.19 1.80 -13.40
C THR A 93 -10.01 0.77 -14.18
N CYS A 94 -9.57 0.38 -15.39
CA CYS A 94 -10.22 -0.68 -16.18
C CYS A 94 -10.16 -2.07 -15.52
N LEU A 95 -9.23 -2.28 -14.58
CA LEU A 95 -9.09 -3.53 -13.81
C LEU A 95 -9.79 -3.47 -12.44
N ASP A 96 -10.63 -2.46 -12.20
CA ASP A 96 -11.25 -2.18 -10.89
C ASP A 96 -10.21 -2.03 -9.75
N ILE A 97 -9.01 -1.56 -10.12
CA ILE A 97 -7.95 -1.23 -9.19
C ILE A 97 -7.98 0.28 -8.96
N PRO A 98 -8.46 0.78 -7.79
CA PRO A 98 -8.38 2.20 -7.48
C PRO A 98 -6.94 2.68 -7.60
N ALA A 99 -6.73 3.59 -8.55
CA ALA A 99 -5.42 4.07 -8.90
C ALA A 99 -4.77 4.84 -7.74
N PRO A 100 -3.42 4.81 -7.63
CA PRO A 100 -2.75 5.66 -6.66
C PRO A 100 -3.05 7.13 -6.97
N SER A 101 -3.32 7.93 -5.93
CA SER A 101 -3.47 9.38 -6.08
C SER A 101 -2.19 9.97 -6.67
N LYS A 102 -2.29 11.09 -7.42
CA LYS A 102 -1.11 11.79 -7.98
C LYS A 102 -0.02 12.09 -6.95
N SER A 103 -0.36 12.23 -5.68
CA SER A 103 0.57 12.41 -4.54
C SER A 103 1.26 11.13 -4.05
N PHE A 104 0.70 9.95 -4.37
CA PHE A 104 1.28 8.64 -4.10
C PHE A 104 2.19 8.16 -5.25
N TRP A 105 2.03 8.76 -6.43
CA TRP A 105 3.08 8.83 -7.44
C TRP A 105 4.16 9.74 -6.88
N VAL A 106 5.23 9.14 -6.40
CA VAL A 106 6.24 9.86 -5.62
C VAL A 106 6.93 10.89 -6.51
N ASP A 107 6.70 12.16 -6.21
CA ASP A 107 7.27 13.35 -6.86
C ASP A 107 8.80 13.58 -6.70
N PRO A 108 9.63 12.73 -6.05
CA PRO A 108 11.08 12.77 -6.23
C PRO A 108 11.49 12.30 -7.64
N VAL A 109 10.73 11.38 -8.22
CA VAL A 109 11.05 10.80 -9.53
C VAL A 109 10.69 11.79 -10.64
N LEU A 110 9.53 12.45 -10.57
CA LEU A 110 9.13 13.52 -11.49
C LEU A 110 10.05 14.75 -11.41
N LYS A 111 10.52 15.13 -10.22
CA LYS A 111 11.52 16.21 -10.06
C LYS A 111 12.87 15.85 -10.70
N HIS A 112 13.31 14.60 -10.58
CA HIS A 112 14.52 14.15 -11.27
C HIS A 112 14.32 14.09 -12.80
N MET A 113 13.14 13.70 -13.28
CA MET A 113 12.77 13.75 -14.71
C MET A 113 12.75 15.18 -15.26
N CYS A 114 12.23 16.15 -14.51
CA CYS A 114 12.24 17.58 -14.91
C CYS A 114 13.67 18.14 -14.97
N SER A 115 14.57 17.67 -14.10
CA SER A 115 16.01 18.01 -14.16
C SER A 115 16.72 17.36 -15.35
N GLN A 116 16.46 16.09 -15.66
CA GLN A 116 17.15 15.38 -16.76
C GLN A 116 16.61 15.75 -18.16
N THR A 117 15.35 16.14 -18.28
CA THR A 117 14.79 16.64 -19.57
C THR A 117 15.27 18.04 -19.94
N ASN A 118 15.70 18.85 -18.97
CA ASN A 118 16.33 20.15 -19.23
C ASN A 118 17.82 20.06 -19.58
N LEU A 119 18.44 18.88 -19.50
CA LEU A 119 19.86 18.66 -19.86
C LEU A 119 20.08 18.22 -21.32
N LYS A 120 19.02 18.06 -22.12
CA LYS A 120 19.09 17.70 -23.55
C LYS A 120 18.52 18.76 -24.50
N LYS A 121 18.75 20.04 -24.18
CA LYS A 121 18.67 21.13 -25.17
C LYS A 121 20.04 21.78 -25.32
N LYS A 122 20.89 21.15 -26.12
CA LYS A 122 22.05 21.76 -26.77
C LYS A 122 22.03 21.32 -28.22
#